data_AF-M3J731-F1
#
_entry.id   AF-M3J731-F1
#
_cell.length_a   1.000
_cell.length_b   1.000
_cell.length_c   1.000
_cell.angle_alpha   90.00
_cell.angle_beta   90.00
_cell.angle_gamma   90.00
#
_symmetry.space_group_name_H-M   'P 1'
#
loop_
_entity.id
_entity.type
_entity.pdbx_description
1 polymer ?
#
loop_
_entity_poly.entity_id
_entity_poly.type
_entity_poly.pdbx_seq_one_letter_code
_entity_poly.pdbx_strand_id
1 'polypeptide(L)'
;MTFDIIQNINNLPFEIVLQILQYIQPFTCQLKLLHVPVLRYYVASILSHSTKWLVLHDTLSPITDPFAMNDIDNYIPISNVRNCINTNYKNLRISPQIDGDVVHVQNVGSLIYIIAKLRIMPKNIYFDSYETFNGCRKIRQGIIDHAETVGVRMMKYSRSTFDRDAYWFNLRNLIVASADYVTSLKLSNIYLAGLEFDKLVKLRELSISGQLYHFELFFDQFGDGLQCLELVDLNVDYFYLRYLPRNLRSLTVDKIQLYGRVMNLPLYLHEFSASFELSDDYDVIDLTQLPLLKKFTILGCEELRSFKQLHLPSQIEHVNIQRCFKLIRVQDLHMYQNLTVFEWSQALLSIDIYMSKVFPDSLTKLVINGQDSRTNSELIEVFSQILPEKFNSVYGIDCFSIGDEFRLPDGLKVLSITNCRYLQVNLIGWFCHHV
;
A
#
# COMPACT_ATOMS: atom_id res chain seq x y z
N MET A 1 -32.78 -11.59 -19.76
CA MET A 1 -33.61 -11.47 -18.54
C MET A 1 -35.00 -11.05 -18.99
N THR A 2 -36.02 -11.85 -18.74
CA THR A 2 -37.41 -11.51 -19.12
C THR A 2 -37.92 -10.35 -18.26
N PHE A 3 -38.79 -9.50 -18.83
CA PHE A 3 -39.32 -8.29 -18.20
C PHE A 3 -39.99 -8.58 -16.84
N ASP A 4 -40.59 -9.76 -16.70
CA ASP A 4 -41.29 -10.23 -15.50
C ASP A 4 -40.35 -10.46 -14.31
N ILE A 5 -39.10 -10.86 -14.55
CA ILE A 5 -38.10 -11.03 -13.49
C ILE A 5 -37.70 -9.66 -12.91
N ILE A 6 -37.63 -8.63 -13.74
CA ILE A 6 -37.21 -7.28 -13.33
C ILE A 6 -38.29 -6.59 -12.50
N GLN A 7 -39.57 -6.81 -12.78
CA GLN A 7 -40.65 -6.22 -11.97
C GLN A 7 -40.70 -6.77 -10.55
N ASN A 8 -40.38 -8.05 -10.36
CA ASN A 8 -40.39 -8.68 -9.03
C ASN A 8 -39.23 -8.22 -8.13
N ILE A 9 -38.16 -7.63 -8.71
CA ILE A 9 -37.04 -7.09 -7.93
C ILE A 9 -37.49 -5.92 -7.04
N ASN A 10 -38.47 -5.11 -7.48
CA ASN A 10 -39.03 -4.02 -6.66
C ASN A 10 -39.68 -4.51 -5.35
N ASN A 11 -40.10 -5.77 -5.31
CA ASN A 11 -40.79 -6.35 -4.16
C ASN A 11 -39.81 -7.02 -3.18
N LEU A 12 -38.52 -7.07 -3.50
CA LEU A 12 -37.51 -7.65 -2.63
C LEU A 12 -37.09 -6.67 -1.52
N PRO A 13 -36.81 -7.18 -0.30
CA PRO A 13 -36.19 -6.39 0.76
C PRO A 13 -34.87 -5.75 0.30
N PHE A 14 -34.56 -4.57 0.83
CA PHE A 14 -33.39 -3.77 0.44
C PHE A 14 -32.08 -4.56 0.54
N GLU A 15 -31.96 -5.36 1.60
CA GLU A 15 -30.80 -6.18 1.92
C GLU A 15 -30.56 -7.27 0.86
N ILE A 16 -31.63 -7.85 0.30
CA ILE A 16 -31.54 -8.88 -0.74
C ILE A 16 -31.10 -8.25 -2.06
N VAL A 17 -31.67 -7.09 -2.43
CA VAL A 17 -31.25 -6.36 -3.63
C VAL A 17 -29.78 -5.95 -3.52
N LEU A 18 -29.34 -5.53 -2.34
CA LEU A 18 -27.93 -5.20 -2.08
C LEU A 18 -27.01 -6.42 -2.24
N GLN A 19 -27.38 -7.58 -1.69
CA GLN A 19 -26.62 -8.82 -1.84
C GLN A 19 -26.53 -9.26 -3.31
N ILE A 20 -27.63 -9.18 -4.06
CA ILE A 20 -27.64 -9.48 -5.51
C ILE A 20 -26.66 -8.57 -6.23
N LEU A 21 -26.68 -7.27 -5.94
CA LEU A 21 -25.77 -6.31 -6.56
C LEU A 21 -24.31 -6.60 -6.19
N GLN A 22 -24.02 -6.92 -4.93
CA GLN A 22 -22.67 -7.31 -4.48
C GLN A 22 -22.15 -8.57 -5.17
N TYR A 23 -23.04 -9.52 -5.49
CA TYR A 23 -22.71 -10.75 -6.21
C TYR A 23 -22.42 -10.54 -7.70
N ILE A 24 -22.95 -9.46 -8.29
CA ILE A 24 -22.67 -9.09 -9.69
C ILE A 24 -21.28 -8.44 -9.73
N GLN A 25 -20.26 -9.29 -9.87
CA GLN A 25 -18.89 -8.90 -10.15
C GLN A 25 -18.55 -9.14 -11.62
N PRO A 26 -17.68 -8.33 -12.25
CA PRO A 26 -16.99 -7.15 -11.68
C PRO A 26 -17.90 -5.91 -11.55
N PHE A 27 -17.48 -4.92 -10.76
CA PHE A 27 -18.19 -3.64 -10.53
C PHE A 27 -18.67 -2.93 -11.81
N THR A 28 -17.96 -3.09 -12.93
CA THR A 28 -18.36 -2.56 -14.24
C THR A 28 -19.69 -3.12 -14.76
N CYS A 29 -20.08 -4.33 -14.34
CA CYS A 29 -21.39 -4.91 -14.63
C CYS A 29 -22.50 -4.24 -13.80
N GLN A 30 -22.21 -3.81 -12.56
CA GLN A 30 -23.17 -3.10 -11.71
C GLN A 30 -23.53 -1.72 -12.29
N LEU A 31 -22.58 -1.02 -12.89
CA LEU A 31 -22.82 0.28 -13.52
C LEU A 31 -23.83 0.21 -14.68
N LYS A 32 -23.83 -0.89 -15.44
CA LYS A 32 -24.81 -1.09 -16.52
C LYS A 32 -26.25 -1.14 -15.98
N LEU A 33 -26.42 -1.47 -14.69
CA LEU A 33 -27.71 -1.55 -14.02
C LEU A 33 -28.26 -0.17 -13.61
N LEU A 34 -27.46 0.93 -13.67
CA LEU A 34 -27.98 2.30 -13.51
C LEU A 34 -29.08 2.66 -14.53
N HIS A 35 -29.04 2.00 -15.69
CA HIS A 35 -30.03 2.19 -16.74
C HIS A 35 -31.34 1.45 -16.45
N VAL A 36 -31.36 0.51 -15.49
CA VAL A 36 -32.56 -0.19 -15.04
C VAL A 36 -33.22 0.65 -13.93
N PRO A 37 -34.41 1.26 -14.14
CA PRO A 37 -34.99 2.22 -13.21
C PRO A 37 -35.13 1.68 -11.78
N VAL A 38 -35.53 0.41 -11.64
CA VAL A 38 -35.68 -0.32 -10.37
C VAL A 38 -34.37 -0.40 -9.59
N LEU A 39 -33.28 -0.71 -10.28
CA LEU A 39 -31.97 -0.89 -9.64
C LEU A 39 -31.21 0.41 -9.47
N ARG A 40 -31.62 1.49 -10.16
CA ARG A 40 -30.90 2.77 -10.16
C ARG A 40 -30.70 3.33 -8.75
N TYR A 41 -31.72 3.30 -7.90
CA TYR A 41 -31.61 3.81 -6.53
C TYR A 41 -30.60 3.00 -5.70
N TYR A 42 -30.66 1.67 -5.79
CA TYR A 42 -29.77 0.77 -5.07
C TYR A 42 -28.33 0.86 -5.58
N VAL A 43 -28.13 0.88 -6.89
CA VAL A 43 -26.81 1.08 -7.49
C VAL A 43 -26.29 2.46 -7.13
N ALA A 44 -27.08 3.53 -7.21
CA ALA A 44 -26.67 4.87 -6.79
C ALA A 44 -26.32 4.93 -5.29
N SER A 45 -27.03 4.18 -4.44
CA SER A 45 -26.72 4.04 -3.02
C SER A 45 -25.43 3.24 -2.78
N ILE A 46 -25.21 2.14 -3.51
CA ILE A 46 -23.94 1.42 -3.46
C ILE A 46 -22.82 2.32 -3.95
N LEU A 47 -23.00 3.06 -5.04
CA LEU A 47 -22.05 4.04 -5.54
C LEU A 47 -21.79 5.12 -4.48
N SER A 48 -22.84 5.61 -3.81
CA SER A 48 -22.71 6.69 -2.84
C SER A 48 -21.93 6.31 -1.60
N HIS A 49 -21.98 5.03 -1.24
CA HIS A 49 -21.27 4.46 -0.09
C HIS A 49 -20.03 3.67 -0.53
N SER A 50 -19.86 3.44 -1.84
CA SER A 50 -18.69 2.80 -2.43
C SER A 50 -17.60 3.84 -2.46
N THR A 51 -16.57 3.59 -1.67
CA THR A 51 -15.43 4.48 -1.51
C THR A 51 -14.40 4.32 -2.65
N LYS A 52 -14.76 3.55 -3.69
CA LYS A 52 -13.84 3.03 -4.71
C LYS A 52 -14.17 3.59 -6.10
N TRP A 53 -13.47 4.65 -6.52
CA TRP A 53 -13.64 5.29 -7.83
C TRP A 53 -12.29 5.49 -8.53
N LEU A 54 -12.07 4.81 -9.67
CA LEU A 54 -10.92 5.05 -10.54
C LEU A 54 -11.48 5.67 -11.81
N VAL A 55 -11.03 6.88 -12.17
CA VAL A 55 -11.46 7.54 -13.40
C VAL A 55 -10.37 7.34 -14.44
N LEU A 56 -10.55 6.38 -15.35
CA LEU A 56 -9.59 6.12 -16.42
C LEU A 56 -9.75 7.07 -17.62
N HIS A 57 -8.63 7.32 -18.31
CA HIS A 57 -8.62 7.90 -19.65
C HIS A 57 -9.24 6.95 -20.69
N ASP A 58 -9.95 7.52 -21.65
CA ASP A 58 -9.79 7.13 -23.05
C ASP A 58 -9.59 8.38 -23.91
N THR A 59 -8.97 8.14 -25.06
CA THR A 59 -8.26 9.03 -25.98
C THR A 59 -8.82 10.44 -26.23
N LEU A 60 -7.91 11.37 -26.55
CA LEU A 60 -8.13 12.67 -27.23
C LEU A 60 -8.68 12.50 -28.66
N SER A 61 -9.68 11.64 -28.85
CA SER A 61 -10.41 11.53 -30.11
C SER A 61 -11.77 12.20 -29.93
N PRO A 62 -12.17 13.16 -30.78
CA PRO A 62 -13.57 13.55 -30.84
C PRO A 62 -14.35 12.31 -31.28
N ILE A 63 -15.12 11.72 -30.37
CA ILE A 63 -16.13 10.73 -30.76
C ILE A 63 -17.24 11.53 -31.41
N THR A 64 -17.27 11.51 -32.74
CA THR A 64 -18.43 11.86 -33.54
C THR A 64 -19.60 11.00 -33.10
N ASP A 65 -20.78 11.62 -33.02
CA ASP A 65 -22.04 10.92 -32.80
C ASP A 65 -22.18 9.80 -33.86
N PRO A 66 -22.34 8.52 -33.48
CA PRO A 66 -22.54 7.44 -34.45
C PRO A 66 -23.82 7.61 -35.28
N PHE A 67 -24.65 8.61 -34.99
CA PHE A 67 -25.82 8.99 -35.76
C PHE A 67 -25.67 10.31 -36.54
N ALA A 68 -24.50 10.96 -36.50
CA ALA A 68 -24.18 12.16 -37.27
C ALA A 68 -23.01 11.91 -38.23
N MET A 69 -23.19 10.97 -39.15
CA MET A 69 -22.46 10.98 -40.43
C MET A 69 -23.46 11.26 -41.53
N ASN A 70 -23.50 12.51 -41.97
CA ASN A 70 -23.75 12.78 -43.38
C ASN A 70 -22.38 12.83 -44.05
N ASP A 71 -22.27 12.08 -45.13
CA ASP A 71 -21.11 12.03 -46.02
C ASP A 71 -20.55 13.42 -46.27
N ILE A 72 -19.26 13.60 -46.01
CA ILE A 72 -18.28 14.35 -46.84
C ILE A 72 -16.93 14.26 -46.12
N ASP A 73 -15.96 13.68 -46.83
CA ASP A 73 -14.54 13.68 -46.51
C ASP A 73 -14.02 15.09 -46.22
N ASN A 74 -13.20 15.24 -45.18
CA ASN A 74 -11.97 16.04 -45.21
C ASN A 74 -11.14 15.82 -43.94
N TYR A 75 -9.91 15.35 -44.12
CA TYR A 75 -8.87 15.29 -43.11
C TYR A 75 -8.47 16.71 -42.66
N ILE A 76 -8.33 16.94 -41.35
CA ILE A 76 -7.65 18.13 -40.79
C ILE A 76 -6.49 17.64 -39.91
N PRO A 77 -5.25 18.16 -40.08
CA PRO A 77 -4.11 17.77 -39.28
C PRO A 77 -4.18 18.36 -37.86
N ILE A 78 -3.80 17.54 -36.87
CA ILE A 78 -3.76 17.86 -35.45
C ILE A 78 -2.55 18.78 -35.18
N SER A 79 -2.73 20.09 -35.30
CA SER A 79 -1.74 21.04 -34.77
C SER A 79 -2.31 22.32 -34.15
N ASN A 80 -3.63 22.52 -34.08
CA ASN A 80 -4.19 23.79 -33.57
C ASN A 80 -5.51 23.65 -32.79
N VAL A 81 -5.57 22.80 -31.75
CA VAL A 81 -6.71 22.83 -30.80
C VAL A 81 -6.26 23.41 -29.47
N ARG A 82 -6.09 24.74 -29.44
CA ARG A 82 -6.22 25.51 -28.19
C ARG A 82 -7.71 25.89 -28.06
N ASN A 83 -8.32 25.56 -26.92
CA ASN A 83 -9.69 25.91 -26.51
C ASN A 83 -10.86 25.04 -27.01
N CYS A 84 -10.80 23.72 -26.85
CA CYS A 84 -12.03 22.90 -26.89
C CYS A 84 -12.32 22.27 -25.53
N ILE A 85 -13.21 22.93 -24.76
CA ILE A 85 -13.98 22.29 -23.69
C ILE A 85 -15.07 21.48 -24.40
N ASN A 86 -14.76 20.27 -24.85
CA ASN A 86 -15.75 19.40 -25.48
C ASN A 86 -16.41 18.54 -24.39
N THR A 87 -17.73 18.65 -24.24
CA THR A 87 -18.55 18.07 -23.16
C THR A 87 -18.92 16.59 -23.38
N ASN A 88 -18.37 15.93 -24.40
CA ASN A 88 -18.64 14.53 -24.71
C ASN A 88 -17.73 13.56 -23.91
N TYR A 89 -18.03 13.36 -22.64
CA TYR A 89 -17.38 12.37 -21.78
C TYR A 89 -18.16 11.05 -21.78
N LYS A 90 -18.00 10.20 -22.82
CA LYS A 90 -18.73 8.92 -22.93
C LYS A 90 -17.95 7.66 -22.52
N ASN A 91 -16.66 7.75 -22.18
CA ASN A 91 -15.87 6.58 -21.78
C ASN A 91 -15.38 6.69 -20.33
N LEU A 92 -16.32 6.62 -19.38
CA LEU A 92 -16.01 6.42 -17.97
C LEU A 92 -15.79 4.94 -17.72
N ARG A 93 -14.52 4.49 -17.64
CA ARG A 93 -14.18 3.19 -17.05
C ARG A 93 -13.88 3.39 -15.57
N ILE A 94 -14.74 2.82 -14.73
CA ILE A 94 -14.49 2.69 -13.29
C ILE A 94 -13.77 1.36 -13.08
N SER A 95 -12.51 1.40 -12.66
CA SER A 95 -11.75 0.18 -12.36
C SER A 95 -12.29 -0.49 -11.09
N PRO A 96 -12.48 -1.82 -11.07
CA PRO A 96 -12.84 -2.56 -9.85
C PRO A 96 -11.68 -2.79 -8.88
N GLN A 97 -10.45 -2.39 -9.22
CA GLN A 97 -9.28 -2.58 -8.36
C GLN A 97 -8.84 -1.25 -7.77
N ILE A 98 -9.35 -0.93 -6.59
CA ILE A 98 -8.85 0.16 -5.76
C ILE A 98 -8.99 -0.28 -4.30
N ASP A 99 -7.85 -0.48 -3.67
CA ASP A 99 -7.76 -0.54 -2.21
C ASP A 99 -7.88 0.89 -1.67
N GLY A 100 -8.91 1.15 -0.86
CA GLY A 100 -9.02 2.38 -0.06
C GLY A 100 -10.07 3.41 -0.49
N ASP A 101 -10.28 4.41 0.39
CA ASP A 101 -11.33 5.43 0.33
C ASP A 101 -10.98 6.65 -0.55
N VAL A 102 -10.13 6.48 -1.56
CA VAL A 102 -9.50 7.57 -2.32
C VAL A 102 -9.96 7.56 -3.78
N VAL A 103 -10.44 8.70 -4.26
CA VAL A 103 -10.85 8.88 -5.67
C VAL A 103 -9.65 9.29 -6.51
N HIS A 104 -9.18 8.40 -7.38
CA HIS A 104 -8.10 8.68 -8.32
C HIS A 104 -8.61 9.38 -9.57
N VAL A 105 -8.03 10.54 -9.88
CA VAL A 105 -8.46 11.45 -10.94
C VAL A 105 -7.41 11.53 -12.03
N GLN A 106 -7.67 10.88 -13.16
CA GLN A 106 -6.91 11.06 -14.40
C GLN A 106 -7.60 12.05 -15.36
N ASN A 107 -8.91 12.25 -15.20
CA ASN A 107 -9.68 13.14 -16.05
C ASN A 107 -10.67 13.96 -15.21
N VAL A 108 -10.52 15.29 -15.27
CA VAL A 108 -11.33 16.24 -14.51
C VAL A 108 -12.80 16.24 -14.95
N GLY A 109 -13.07 16.13 -16.26
CA GLY A 109 -14.42 16.14 -16.79
C GLY A 109 -15.23 14.94 -16.30
N SER A 110 -14.59 13.78 -16.25
CA SER A 110 -15.15 12.56 -15.67
C SER A 110 -15.45 12.69 -14.17
N LEU A 111 -14.55 13.30 -13.38
CA LEU A 111 -14.81 13.61 -11.97
C LEU A 111 -16.05 14.52 -11.82
N ILE A 112 -16.10 15.61 -12.59
CA ILE A 112 -17.22 16.57 -12.57
C ILE A 112 -18.53 15.88 -12.95
N TYR A 113 -18.51 15.03 -13.98
CA TYR A 113 -19.69 14.28 -14.40
C TYR A 113 -20.20 13.33 -13.31
N ILE A 114 -19.29 12.59 -12.65
CA ILE A 114 -19.64 11.69 -11.54
C ILE A 114 -20.30 12.48 -10.40
N ILE A 115 -19.68 13.60 -9.99
CA ILE A 115 -20.21 14.46 -8.92
C ILE A 115 -21.56 15.04 -9.32
N ALA A 116 -21.73 15.51 -10.55
CA ALA A 116 -22.99 16.07 -11.03
C ALA A 116 -24.11 15.01 -11.10
N LYS A 117 -23.77 13.79 -11.52
CA LYS A 117 -24.72 12.68 -11.68
C LYS A 117 -25.13 12.07 -10.35
N LEU A 118 -24.19 11.91 -9.43
CA LEU A 118 -24.42 11.23 -8.15
C LEU A 118 -24.72 12.19 -7.01
N ARG A 119 -24.37 13.47 -7.16
CA ARG A 119 -24.50 14.53 -6.14
C ARG A 119 -23.71 14.23 -4.86
N ILE A 120 -22.52 13.67 -5.02
CA ILE A 120 -21.64 13.25 -3.92
C ILE A 120 -20.29 13.86 -4.14
N MET A 121 -19.77 14.51 -3.11
CA MET A 121 -18.44 15.08 -3.11
C MET A 121 -17.47 14.10 -2.44
N PRO A 122 -16.35 13.75 -3.09
CA PRO A 122 -15.36 12.88 -2.49
C PRO A 122 -14.60 13.59 -1.38
N LYS A 123 -14.39 12.89 -0.26
CA LYS A 123 -13.57 13.39 0.85
C LYS A 123 -12.07 13.28 0.59
N ASN A 124 -11.65 12.24 -0.12
CA ASN A 124 -10.24 12.00 -0.43
C ASN A 124 -10.08 11.94 -1.94
N ILE A 125 -9.29 12.87 -2.50
CA ILE A 125 -9.07 12.98 -3.93
C ILE A 125 -7.58 12.85 -4.21
N TYR A 126 -7.20 12.03 -5.17
CA TYR A 126 -5.83 11.88 -5.60
C TYR A 126 -5.71 12.14 -7.10
N PHE A 127 -5.01 13.21 -7.47
CA PHE A 127 -4.79 13.58 -8.86
C PHE A 127 -3.54 12.88 -9.39
N ASP A 128 -3.67 12.13 -10.48
CA ASP A 128 -2.55 11.37 -11.05
C ASP A 128 -1.53 12.27 -11.79
N SER A 129 -1.83 13.56 -11.96
CA SER A 129 -0.91 14.57 -12.48
C SER A 129 -1.22 15.98 -11.97
N TYR A 130 -0.27 16.91 -12.11
CA TYR A 130 -0.52 18.34 -11.83
C TYR A 130 -1.53 18.96 -12.80
N GLU A 131 -1.52 18.56 -14.07
CA GLU A 131 -2.44 19.10 -15.08
C GLU A 131 -3.90 18.80 -14.72
N THR A 132 -4.16 17.60 -14.22
CA THR A 132 -5.50 17.20 -13.77
C THR A 132 -5.91 17.96 -12.51
N PHE A 133 -5.02 18.08 -11.53
CA PHE A 133 -5.25 18.91 -10.35
C PHE A 133 -5.56 20.38 -10.71
N ASN A 134 -4.69 21.01 -11.50
CA ASN A 134 -4.83 22.41 -11.89
C ASN A 134 -6.06 22.64 -12.79
N GLY A 135 -6.40 21.66 -13.64
CA GLY A 135 -7.63 21.67 -14.41
C GLY A 135 -8.87 21.65 -13.51
N CYS A 136 -8.90 20.78 -12.49
CA CYS A 136 -10.00 20.73 -11.52
C CYS A 136 -10.13 22.04 -10.75
N ARG A 137 -9.01 22.59 -10.28
CA ARG A 137 -8.97 23.89 -9.59
C ARG A 137 -9.56 25.01 -10.45
N LYS A 138 -9.22 25.08 -11.73
CA LYS A 138 -9.73 26.12 -12.65
C LYS A 138 -11.21 25.95 -13.00
N ILE A 139 -11.69 24.71 -13.16
CA ILE A 139 -13.06 24.45 -13.66
C ILE A 139 -14.09 24.38 -12.51
N ARG A 140 -13.72 23.74 -11.39
CA ARG A 140 -14.58 23.46 -10.23
C ARG A 140 -13.76 23.37 -8.94
N GLN A 141 -13.21 24.50 -8.49
CA GLN A 141 -12.45 24.59 -7.24
C GLN A 141 -13.20 24.05 -6.01
N GLY A 142 -14.52 24.25 -5.94
CA GLY A 142 -15.34 23.78 -4.82
C GLY A 142 -15.30 22.26 -4.59
N ILE A 143 -14.87 21.46 -5.56
CA ILE A 143 -14.62 20.02 -5.35
C ILE A 143 -13.38 19.82 -4.45
N ILE A 144 -12.31 20.58 -4.71
CA ILE A 144 -11.08 20.55 -3.94
C ILE A 144 -11.31 21.16 -2.55
N ASP A 145 -12.06 22.26 -2.47
CA ASP A 145 -12.37 22.91 -1.19
C ASP A 145 -13.17 22.00 -0.23
N HIS A 146 -13.96 21.07 -0.77
CA HIS A 146 -14.74 20.11 0.02
C HIS A 146 -13.93 18.89 0.47
N ALA A 147 -12.81 18.57 -0.21
CA ALA A 147 -12.01 17.41 0.10
C ALA A 147 -11.24 17.60 1.41
N GLU A 148 -11.26 16.59 2.27
CA GLU A 148 -10.45 16.52 3.49
C GLU A 148 -8.99 16.23 3.15
N THR A 149 -8.75 15.38 2.15
CA THR A 149 -7.41 15.09 1.63
C THR A 149 -7.33 15.28 0.12
N VAL A 150 -6.24 15.92 -0.30
CA VAL A 150 -5.94 16.19 -1.71
C VAL A 150 -4.51 15.74 -1.99
N GLY A 151 -4.41 14.62 -2.69
CA GLY A 151 -3.18 14.05 -3.19
C GLY A 151 -2.86 14.55 -4.60
N VAL A 152 -1.58 14.81 -4.88
CA VAL A 152 -1.11 15.09 -6.24
C VAL A 152 0.10 14.23 -6.54
N ARG A 153 0.09 13.56 -7.69
CA ARG A 153 1.24 12.83 -8.21
C ARG A 153 1.98 13.66 -9.25
N MET A 154 3.30 13.67 -9.13
CA MET A 154 4.23 14.34 -10.02
C MET A 154 5.26 13.32 -10.46
N MET A 155 5.33 13.04 -11.76
CA MET A 155 6.31 12.10 -12.30
C MET A 155 7.02 12.68 -13.50
N LYS A 156 8.35 12.51 -13.55
CA LYS A 156 9.12 12.74 -14.76
C LYS A 156 9.22 11.44 -15.56
N TYR A 157 8.55 11.37 -16.71
CA TYR A 157 8.57 10.18 -17.58
C TYR A 157 9.82 10.09 -18.48
N SER A 158 10.52 11.20 -18.70
CA SER A 158 11.62 11.28 -19.67
C SER A 158 13.00 11.38 -19.01
N ARG A 159 13.94 10.54 -19.47
CA ARG A 159 15.37 10.67 -19.17
C ARG A 159 16.04 11.82 -19.92
N SER A 160 15.34 12.49 -20.84
CA SER A 160 15.91 13.65 -21.55
C SER A 160 16.20 14.78 -20.55
N THR A 161 17.38 15.37 -20.69
CA THR A 161 17.82 16.51 -19.88
C THR A 161 17.07 17.80 -20.24
N PHE A 162 16.49 17.86 -21.44
CA PHE A 162 15.77 19.04 -21.96
C PHE A 162 14.38 19.25 -21.33
N ASP A 163 13.71 18.21 -20.82
CA ASP A 163 12.40 18.35 -20.16
C ASP A 163 12.48 18.77 -18.68
N ARG A 164 13.66 19.19 -18.19
CA ARG A 164 13.81 19.65 -16.80
C ARG A 164 12.88 20.82 -16.48
N ASP A 165 12.67 21.72 -17.43
CA ASP A 165 12.00 23.00 -17.15
C ASP A 165 10.49 22.85 -16.93
N ALA A 166 9.80 22.00 -17.70
CA ALA A 166 8.33 21.91 -17.62
C ALA A 166 7.86 21.29 -16.29
N TYR A 167 8.46 20.17 -15.86
CA TYR A 167 8.07 19.49 -14.62
C TYR A 167 8.47 20.29 -13.39
N TRP A 168 9.66 20.89 -13.42
CA TRP A 168 10.12 21.76 -12.34
C TRP A 168 9.21 22.99 -12.23
N PHE A 169 8.82 23.60 -13.36
CA PHE A 169 7.86 24.70 -13.40
C PHE A 169 6.48 24.29 -12.87
N ASN A 170 5.97 23.11 -13.26
CA ASN A 170 4.71 22.59 -12.75
C ASN A 170 4.75 22.36 -11.23
N LEU A 171 5.83 21.77 -10.71
CA LEU A 171 6.01 21.58 -9.27
C LEU A 171 6.13 22.90 -8.53
N ARG A 172 6.91 23.85 -9.06
CA ARG A 172 6.99 25.21 -8.49
C ARG A 172 5.62 25.90 -8.48
N ASN A 173 4.82 25.77 -9.54
CA ASN A 173 3.48 26.33 -9.59
C ASN A 173 2.53 25.63 -8.61
N LEU A 174 2.67 24.31 -8.42
CA LEU A 174 1.91 23.59 -7.40
C LEU A 174 2.21 24.17 -6.01
N ILE A 175 3.49 24.30 -5.68
CA ILE A 175 3.98 24.84 -4.40
C ILE A 175 3.51 26.28 -4.19
N VAL A 176 3.68 27.16 -5.18
CA VAL A 176 3.39 28.60 -5.02
C VAL A 176 1.90 28.90 -5.11
N ALA A 177 1.18 28.29 -6.05
CA ALA A 177 -0.19 28.70 -6.35
C ALA A 177 -1.25 27.86 -5.63
N SER A 178 -0.88 26.71 -5.06
CA SER A 178 -1.84 25.71 -4.56
C SER A 178 -1.45 25.09 -3.23
N ALA A 179 -0.57 25.76 -2.50
CA ALA A 179 -0.02 25.33 -1.21
C ALA A 179 -1.09 24.98 -0.17
N ASP A 180 -2.21 25.70 -0.18
CA ASP A 180 -3.27 25.57 0.82
C ASP A 180 -4.18 24.34 0.64
N TYR A 181 -3.99 23.56 -0.43
CA TYR A 181 -4.87 22.44 -0.78
C TYR A 181 -4.19 21.08 -0.62
N VAL A 182 -2.91 20.98 -0.96
CA VAL A 182 -2.24 19.69 -1.09
C VAL A 182 -1.91 19.11 0.29
N THR A 183 -2.50 17.97 0.62
CA THR A 183 -2.24 17.23 1.86
C THR A 183 -1.33 16.02 1.64
N SER A 184 -1.28 15.51 0.41
CA SER A 184 -0.45 14.35 0.03
C SER A 184 0.27 14.63 -1.29
N LEU A 185 1.56 14.35 -1.37
CA LEU A 185 2.37 14.63 -2.55
C LEU A 185 3.24 13.42 -2.89
N LYS A 186 3.13 12.93 -4.12
CA LYS A 186 4.00 11.87 -4.64
C LYS A 186 4.90 12.41 -5.73
N LEU A 187 6.21 12.30 -5.55
CA LEU A 187 7.24 12.79 -6.44
C LEU A 187 8.03 11.59 -6.98
N SER A 188 8.18 11.47 -8.29
CA SER A 188 8.99 10.39 -8.89
C SER A 188 9.97 10.94 -9.92
N ASN A 189 11.26 10.70 -9.69
CA ASN A 189 12.38 11.09 -10.57
C ASN A 189 12.45 12.60 -10.84
N ILE A 190 12.19 13.43 -9.82
CA ILE A 190 12.21 14.90 -9.93
C ILE A 190 13.42 15.46 -9.20
N TYR A 191 14.08 16.44 -9.82
CA TYR A 191 15.15 17.20 -9.18
C TYR A 191 14.55 18.23 -8.22
N LEU A 192 14.80 18.07 -6.92
CA LEU A 192 14.12 18.83 -5.86
C LEU A 192 14.86 20.10 -5.40
N ALA A 193 16.08 20.36 -5.88
CA ALA A 193 16.86 21.50 -5.39
C ALA A 193 16.23 22.85 -5.78
N GLY A 194 16.27 23.80 -4.83
CA GLY A 194 15.77 25.17 -5.03
C GLY A 194 14.24 25.31 -5.00
N LEU A 195 13.51 24.28 -4.57
CA LEU A 195 12.08 24.35 -4.30
C LEU A 195 11.84 24.72 -2.84
N GLU A 196 10.75 25.45 -2.58
CA GLU A 196 10.37 26.01 -1.27
C GLU A 196 9.17 25.22 -0.72
N PHE A 197 9.42 24.02 -0.19
CA PHE A 197 8.37 23.12 0.29
C PHE A 197 7.70 23.60 1.59
N ASP A 198 8.31 24.54 2.29
CA ASP A 198 7.76 25.23 3.47
C ASP A 198 6.41 25.91 3.19
N LYS A 199 6.14 26.24 1.92
CA LYS A 199 4.85 26.77 1.48
C LYS A 199 3.72 25.76 1.55
N LEU A 200 3.99 24.45 1.46
CA LEU A 200 2.96 23.40 1.51
C LEU A 200 2.51 23.13 2.95
N VAL A 201 1.93 24.13 3.62
CA VAL A 201 1.61 24.10 5.06
C VAL A 201 0.62 23.01 5.49
N LYS A 202 -0.18 22.48 4.55
CA LYS A 202 -1.13 21.38 4.81
C LYS A 202 -0.57 19.99 4.46
N LEU A 203 0.65 19.90 3.93
CA LEU A 203 1.23 18.63 3.53
C LEU A 203 1.46 17.74 4.75
N ARG A 204 0.83 16.57 4.75
CA ARG A 204 0.94 15.55 5.80
C ARG A 204 1.62 14.29 5.31
N GLU A 205 1.51 14.00 4.03
CA GLU A 205 2.05 12.79 3.42
C GLU A 205 2.95 13.14 2.25
N LEU A 206 4.14 12.56 2.22
CA LEU A 206 5.12 12.76 1.16
C LEU A 206 5.67 11.41 0.73
N SER A 207 5.61 11.12 -0.56
CA SER A 207 6.17 9.92 -1.16
C SER A 207 7.17 10.34 -2.24
N ILE A 208 8.43 9.96 -2.09
CA ILE A 208 9.50 10.33 -3.02
C ILE A 208 10.08 9.05 -3.60
N SER A 209 10.25 9.02 -4.92
CA SER A 209 11.00 7.97 -5.58
C SER A 209 12.06 8.47 -6.56
N GLY A 210 13.15 7.71 -6.68
CA GLY A 210 14.26 8.00 -7.58
C GLY A 210 15.54 8.41 -6.84
N GLN A 211 16.06 9.60 -7.12
CA GLN A 211 17.30 10.11 -6.49
C GLN A 211 17.03 11.37 -5.68
N LEU A 212 17.52 11.41 -4.45
CA LEU A 212 17.43 12.55 -3.57
C LEU A 212 18.82 13.14 -3.34
N TYR A 213 19.03 14.37 -3.80
CA TYR A 213 20.26 15.14 -3.57
C TYR A 213 20.05 16.10 -2.39
N HIS A 214 21.11 16.35 -1.61
CA HIS A 214 21.08 17.27 -0.46
C HIS A 214 19.99 16.91 0.58
N PHE A 215 20.01 15.65 1.06
CA PHE A 215 19.04 15.11 2.00
C PHE A 215 18.82 16.02 3.22
N GLU A 216 19.90 16.57 3.78
CA GLU A 216 19.87 17.48 4.93
C GLU A 216 19.00 18.73 4.71
N LEU A 217 19.22 19.47 3.62
CA LEU A 217 18.53 20.73 3.35
C LEU A 217 17.09 20.53 2.87
N PHE A 218 16.77 19.31 2.40
CA PHE A 218 15.45 19.01 1.87
C PHE A 218 14.42 18.90 2.99
N PHE A 219 14.72 18.12 4.04
CA PHE A 219 13.76 17.86 5.09
C PHE A 219 13.57 19.01 6.08
N ASP A 220 14.57 19.90 6.21
CA ASP A 220 14.48 21.11 7.04
C ASP A 220 13.33 22.06 6.63
N GLN A 221 12.79 21.91 5.42
CA GLN A 221 11.70 22.74 4.90
C GLN A 221 10.31 22.26 5.34
N PHE A 222 10.18 20.98 5.66
CA PHE A 222 8.93 20.41 6.13
C PHE A 222 8.92 20.57 7.65
N GLY A 223 8.30 21.65 8.12
CA GLY A 223 8.10 21.87 9.54
C GLY A 223 7.29 20.74 10.20
N ASP A 224 6.65 21.06 11.31
CA ASP A 224 5.98 20.07 12.17
C ASP A 224 4.75 19.36 11.57
N GLY A 225 4.35 19.72 10.34
CA GLY A 225 3.13 19.23 9.68
C GLY A 225 3.23 17.85 9.02
N LEU A 226 4.43 17.42 8.60
CA LEU A 226 4.61 16.15 7.89
C LEU A 226 4.51 14.96 8.85
N GLN A 227 3.62 14.02 8.54
CA GLN A 227 3.29 12.87 9.40
C GLN A 227 3.68 11.53 8.77
N CYS A 228 3.60 11.40 7.46
CA CYS A 228 3.92 10.17 6.73
C CYS A 228 4.96 10.46 5.66
N LEU A 229 6.03 9.67 5.64
CA LEU A 229 7.08 9.76 4.63
C LEU A 229 7.35 8.39 4.02
N GLU A 230 7.35 8.33 2.69
CA GLU A 230 7.76 7.16 1.93
C GLU A 230 8.95 7.52 1.03
N LEU A 231 10.04 6.77 1.16
CA LEU A 231 11.24 6.87 0.34
C LEU A 231 11.36 5.58 -0.48
N VAL A 232 10.86 5.61 -1.70
CA VAL A 232 10.72 4.44 -2.59
C VAL A 232 11.84 4.43 -3.64
N ASP A 233 12.35 3.27 -4.02
CA ASP A 233 13.47 3.14 -4.99
C ASP A 233 14.71 3.96 -4.58
N LEU A 234 14.89 4.18 -3.27
CA LEU A 234 15.94 5.00 -2.69
C LEU A 234 16.83 4.13 -1.81
N ASN A 235 18.14 4.30 -2.00
CA ASN A 235 19.15 3.73 -1.12
C ASN A 235 19.61 4.83 -0.15
N VAL A 236 19.19 4.71 1.11
CA VAL A 236 19.39 5.75 2.13
C VAL A 236 20.45 5.29 3.12
N ASP A 237 21.56 6.02 3.20
CA ASP A 237 22.52 5.83 4.29
C ASP A 237 21.86 6.20 5.62
N TYR A 238 22.01 5.34 6.64
CA TYR A 238 21.45 5.55 7.99
C TYR A 238 21.78 6.93 8.58
N PHE A 239 22.93 7.52 8.21
CA PHE A 239 23.34 8.84 8.64
C PHE A 239 22.34 9.93 8.25
N TYR A 240 21.68 9.78 7.10
CA TYR A 240 20.73 10.77 6.60
C TYR A 240 19.38 10.75 7.34
N LEU A 241 19.05 9.66 8.03
CA LEU A 241 17.78 9.53 8.76
C LEU A 241 17.65 10.54 9.91
N ARG A 242 18.77 11.08 10.41
CA ARG A 242 18.78 12.13 11.44
C ARG A 242 18.17 13.46 11.01
N TYR A 243 18.04 13.68 9.69
CA TYR A 243 17.47 14.90 9.12
C TYR A 243 15.96 14.79 8.91
N LEU A 244 15.36 13.63 9.19
CA LEU A 244 13.93 13.45 9.01
C LEU A 244 13.10 14.36 9.94
N PRO A 245 11.91 14.80 9.50
CA PRO A 245 11.04 15.63 10.33
C PRO A 245 10.67 14.95 11.65
N ARG A 246 10.69 15.71 12.74
CA ARG A 246 10.57 15.18 14.10
C ARG A 246 9.19 14.57 14.40
N ASN A 247 8.13 15.05 13.76
CA ASN A 247 6.75 14.64 14.00
C ASN A 247 6.25 13.52 13.07
N LEU A 248 7.16 12.85 12.36
CA LEU A 248 6.81 11.67 11.58
C LEU A 248 6.21 10.59 12.47
N ARG A 249 5.04 10.12 12.05
CA ARG A 249 4.28 9.01 12.65
C ARG A 249 4.47 7.72 11.86
N SER A 250 4.67 7.82 10.55
CA SER A 250 4.89 6.68 9.67
C SER A 250 6.07 6.95 8.74
N LEU A 251 6.97 5.98 8.63
CA LEU A 251 8.14 6.04 7.77
C LEU A 251 8.30 4.72 7.02
N THR A 252 8.35 4.81 5.70
CA THR A 252 8.70 3.71 4.82
C THR A 252 9.97 4.06 4.04
N VAL A 253 10.98 3.21 4.10
CA VAL A 253 12.22 3.38 3.33
C VAL A 253 12.52 2.10 2.58
N ASP A 254 12.66 2.17 1.27
CA ASP A 254 12.86 0.98 0.44
C ASP A 254 14.12 0.23 0.84
N LYS A 255 15.29 0.90 0.88
CA LYS A 255 16.55 0.32 1.32
C LYS A 255 17.35 1.27 2.21
N ILE A 256 17.76 0.78 3.37
CA ILE A 256 18.67 1.46 4.30
C ILE A 256 20.02 0.75 4.32
N GLN A 257 21.09 1.51 4.15
CA GLN A 257 22.47 1.05 4.31
C GLN A 257 22.95 1.29 5.74
N LEU A 258 23.33 0.21 6.43
CA LEU A 258 23.86 0.27 7.79
C LEU A 258 25.37 0.05 7.77
N TYR A 259 26.13 1.11 8.08
CA TYR A 259 27.58 1.07 8.25
C TYR A 259 28.02 1.41 9.69
N GLY A 260 27.08 1.46 10.63
CA GLY A 260 27.29 1.90 12.00
C GLY A 260 26.18 1.45 12.95
N ARG A 261 26.38 1.67 14.25
CA ARG A 261 25.56 1.01 15.29
C ARG A 261 24.25 1.70 15.64
N VAL A 262 24.08 3.00 15.39
CA VAL A 262 22.94 3.75 15.92
C VAL A 262 22.21 4.50 14.81
N MET A 263 20.95 4.12 14.59
CA MET A 263 20.03 4.80 13.70
C MET A 263 19.30 5.90 14.47
N ASN A 264 19.40 7.13 14.00
CA ASN A 264 18.66 8.25 14.59
C ASN A 264 17.35 8.42 13.82
N LEU A 265 16.27 7.92 14.40
CA LEU A 265 14.91 8.03 13.86
C LEU A 265 14.07 8.99 14.70
N PRO A 266 13.01 9.59 14.13
CA PRO A 266 12.08 10.45 14.88
C PRO A 266 11.41 9.71 16.04
N LEU A 267 11.40 10.30 17.24
CA LEU A 267 10.89 9.66 18.46
C LEU A 267 9.36 9.42 18.46
N TYR A 268 8.62 10.13 17.61
CA TYR A 268 7.15 10.03 17.50
C TYR A 268 6.69 8.99 16.48
N LEU A 269 7.60 8.18 15.97
CA LEU A 269 7.31 7.17 14.97
C LEU A 269 6.46 6.03 15.57
N HIS A 270 5.29 5.79 14.98
CA HIS A 270 4.38 4.71 15.33
C HIS A 270 4.52 3.50 14.41
N GLU A 271 4.85 3.75 13.15
CA GLU A 271 4.98 2.73 12.11
C GLU A 271 6.30 2.92 11.35
N PHE A 272 7.07 1.86 11.23
CA PHE A 272 8.33 1.86 10.49
C PHE A 272 8.42 0.64 9.57
N SER A 273 8.72 0.88 8.30
CA SER A 273 8.91 -0.18 7.31
C SER A 273 10.21 0.05 6.54
N ALA A 274 11.12 -0.93 6.51
CA ALA A 274 12.32 -0.81 5.70
C ALA A 274 12.98 -2.12 5.27
N SER A 275 13.76 -2.08 4.18
CA SER A 275 14.83 -3.04 3.93
C SER A 275 16.16 -2.56 4.51
N PHE A 276 17.02 -3.51 4.87
CA PHE A 276 18.34 -3.23 5.43
C PHE A 276 19.41 -4.02 4.70
N GLU A 277 20.48 -3.33 4.33
CA GLU A 277 21.75 -3.92 3.91
C GLU A 277 22.67 -3.92 5.12
N LEU A 278 22.79 -5.10 5.76
CA LEU A 278 23.71 -5.33 6.87
C LEU A 278 25.07 -5.74 6.32
N SER A 279 26.14 -5.33 6.99
CA SER A 279 27.51 -5.65 6.60
C SER A 279 27.93 -7.05 7.03
N ASP A 280 27.42 -7.54 8.17
CA ASP A 280 27.65 -8.90 8.67
C ASP A 280 26.52 -9.44 9.56
N ASP A 281 26.71 -10.66 10.07
CA ASP A 281 25.76 -11.37 10.93
C ASP A 281 25.64 -10.79 12.36
N TYR A 282 26.56 -9.89 12.76
CA TYR A 282 26.59 -9.26 14.08
C TYR A 282 25.94 -7.89 14.09
N ASP A 283 25.62 -7.34 12.93
CA ASP A 283 24.87 -6.10 12.83
C ASP A 283 23.48 -6.25 13.43
N VAL A 284 23.08 -5.19 14.13
CA VAL A 284 21.83 -5.10 14.87
C VAL A 284 21.07 -3.87 14.40
N ILE A 285 19.78 -4.05 14.14
CA ILE A 285 18.81 -3.00 13.90
C ILE A 285 18.23 -2.62 15.27
N ASP A 286 18.81 -1.59 15.87
CA ASP A 286 18.37 -1.11 17.19
C ASP A 286 17.28 -0.04 17.09
N LEU A 287 16.07 -0.41 17.49
CA LEU A 287 14.87 0.43 17.51
C LEU A 287 14.34 0.64 18.94
N THR A 288 15.11 0.24 19.96
CA THR A 288 14.70 0.34 21.39
C THR A 288 14.45 1.78 21.83
N GLN A 289 15.08 2.74 21.16
CA GLN A 289 14.97 4.18 21.44
C GLN A 289 13.66 4.81 20.92
N LEU A 290 12.79 4.05 20.25
CA LEU A 290 11.52 4.55 19.69
C LEU A 290 10.36 4.20 20.62
N PRO A 291 9.99 5.05 21.59
CA PRO A 291 9.03 4.71 22.66
C PRO A 291 7.59 4.59 22.18
N LEU A 292 7.29 5.05 20.96
CA LEU A 292 5.93 5.08 20.40
C LEU A 292 5.74 4.09 19.25
N LEU A 293 6.79 3.36 18.86
CA LEU A 293 6.76 2.42 17.74
C LEU A 293 5.88 1.22 18.11
N LYS A 294 4.80 1.04 17.37
CA LYS A 294 3.82 -0.04 17.54
C LYS A 294 3.87 -1.04 16.41
N LYS A 295 4.23 -0.61 15.20
CA LYS A 295 4.27 -1.48 14.03
C LYS A 295 5.63 -1.41 13.36
N PHE A 296 6.24 -2.58 13.15
CA PHE A 296 7.50 -2.70 12.45
C PHE A 296 7.37 -3.70 11.31
N THR A 297 7.81 -3.29 10.12
CA THR A 297 7.90 -4.15 8.95
C THR A 297 9.33 -4.18 8.44
N ILE A 298 9.90 -5.37 8.28
CA ILE A 298 11.19 -5.56 7.63
C ILE A 298 11.01 -6.28 6.30
N LEU A 299 11.58 -5.71 5.24
CA LEU A 299 11.43 -6.16 3.87
C LEU A 299 12.78 -6.58 3.30
N GLY A 300 12.95 -7.82 2.85
CA GLY A 300 14.11 -8.19 2.04
C GLY A 300 15.47 -7.97 2.71
N CYS A 301 15.64 -8.32 3.99
CA CYS A 301 16.94 -8.28 4.64
C CYS A 301 17.64 -9.63 4.51
N GLU A 302 18.58 -9.73 3.56
CA GLU A 302 19.22 -11.00 3.22
C GLU A 302 20.17 -11.53 4.30
N GLU A 303 20.78 -10.66 5.09
CA GLU A 303 21.71 -11.06 6.17
C GLU A 303 21.04 -11.22 7.54
N LEU A 304 19.73 -11.00 7.63
CA LEU A 304 18.99 -11.22 8.87
C LEU A 304 18.91 -12.73 9.15
N ARG A 305 19.67 -13.22 10.14
CA ARG A 305 19.69 -14.63 10.55
C ARG A 305 18.91 -14.92 11.82
N SER A 306 18.80 -13.91 12.68
CA SER A 306 18.19 -14.03 14.00
C SER A 306 17.26 -12.87 14.31
N PHE A 307 16.11 -13.16 14.91
CA PHE A 307 15.18 -12.15 15.41
C PHE A 307 15.81 -11.26 16.48
N LYS A 308 16.85 -11.75 17.19
CA LYS A 308 17.64 -10.93 18.12
C LYS A 308 18.38 -9.77 17.46
N GLN A 309 18.59 -9.79 16.15
CA GLN A 309 19.17 -8.65 15.45
C GLN A 309 18.16 -7.49 15.33
N LEU A 310 16.88 -7.73 15.61
CA LEU A 310 15.84 -6.71 15.67
C LEU A 310 15.64 -6.33 17.14
N HIS A 311 16.42 -5.39 17.65
CA HIS A 311 16.17 -4.88 19.00
C HIS A 311 14.95 -3.95 18.97
N LEU A 312 13.75 -4.55 18.97
CA LEU A 312 12.49 -3.83 18.97
C LEU A 312 12.15 -3.30 20.37
N PRO A 313 11.41 -2.19 20.45
CA PRO A 313 10.98 -1.64 21.74
C PRO A 313 9.83 -2.47 22.35
N SER A 314 9.65 -2.39 23.67
CA SER A 314 8.74 -3.26 24.42
C SER A 314 7.25 -3.01 24.12
N GLN A 315 6.89 -1.83 23.62
CA GLN A 315 5.51 -1.51 23.21
C GLN A 315 5.16 -1.96 21.79
N ILE A 316 6.03 -2.71 21.11
CA ILE A 316 5.74 -3.23 19.78
C ILE A 316 4.49 -4.13 19.82
N GLU A 317 3.53 -3.86 18.94
CA GLU A 317 2.26 -4.58 18.85
C GLU A 317 2.25 -5.48 17.62
N HIS A 318 2.76 -4.99 16.49
CA HIS A 318 2.71 -5.68 15.20
C HIS A 318 4.11 -5.80 14.61
N VAL A 319 4.50 -7.02 14.23
CA VAL A 319 5.75 -7.28 13.51
C VAL A 319 5.44 -8.05 12.23
N ASN A 320 5.93 -7.52 11.10
CA ASN A 320 5.84 -8.16 9.80
C ASN A 320 7.23 -8.36 9.21
N ILE A 321 7.59 -9.61 8.92
CA ILE A 321 8.85 -9.98 8.29
C ILE A 321 8.52 -10.49 6.89
N GLN A 322 9.14 -9.89 5.87
CA GLN A 322 8.93 -10.29 4.49
C GLN A 322 10.26 -10.52 3.80
N ARG A 323 10.37 -11.62 3.04
CA ARG A 323 11.53 -11.90 2.16
C ARG A 323 12.89 -11.87 2.88
N CYS A 324 12.91 -12.15 4.18
CA CYS A 324 14.15 -12.29 4.96
C CYS A 324 14.57 -13.76 4.93
N PHE A 325 15.18 -14.17 3.82
CA PHE A 325 15.39 -15.58 3.53
C PHE A 325 16.36 -16.26 4.49
N LYS A 326 17.39 -15.59 5.02
CA LYS A 326 18.33 -16.24 5.95
C LYS A 326 17.83 -16.30 7.39
N LEU A 327 16.62 -15.80 7.69
CA LEU A 327 16.10 -15.80 9.05
C LEU A 327 15.74 -17.22 9.47
N ILE A 328 16.54 -17.79 10.35
CA ILE A 328 16.37 -19.17 10.84
C ILE A 328 16.10 -19.22 12.34
N ARG A 329 16.48 -18.20 13.10
CA ARG A 329 16.30 -18.14 14.56
C ARG A 329 15.27 -17.10 14.94
N VAL A 330 14.10 -17.54 15.38
CA VAL A 330 13.01 -16.65 15.86
C VAL A 330 12.74 -16.86 17.35
N GLN A 331 13.80 -17.12 18.09
CA GLN A 331 13.75 -17.25 19.54
C GLN A 331 13.35 -15.91 20.17
N ASP A 332 12.81 -15.97 21.38
CA ASP A 332 12.56 -14.82 22.25
C ASP A 332 11.41 -13.87 21.84
N LEU A 333 10.47 -14.32 20.98
CA LEU A 333 9.22 -13.60 20.76
C LEU A 333 8.44 -13.32 22.05
N HIS A 334 8.56 -14.20 23.06
CA HIS A 334 7.94 -14.02 24.38
C HIS A 334 8.40 -12.77 25.13
N MET A 335 9.54 -12.16 24.74
CA MET A 335 10.02 -10.92 25.35
C MET A 335 9.13 -9.72 24.99
N TYR A 336 8.37 -9.80 23.90
CA TYR A 336 7.50 -8.73 23.43
C TYR A 336 6.08 -8.93 23.93
N GLN A 337 5.86 -8.59 25.20
CA GLN A 337 4.58 -8.83 25.90
C GLN A 337 3.38 -8.10 25.29
N ASN A 338 3.60 -7.08 24.47
CA ASN A 338 2.53 -6.35 23.78
C ASN A 338 2.29 -6.84 22.34
N LEU A 339 3.06 -7.81 21.86
CA LEU A 339 2.99 -8.31 20.50
C LEU A 339 1.68 -9.07 20.26
N THR A 340 0.76 -8.45 19.53
CA THR A 340 -0.55 -9.02 19.19
C THR A 340 -0.60 -9.64 17.81
N VAL A 341 0.27 -9.20 16.90
CA VAL A 341 0.32 -9.67 15.50
C VAL A 341 1.75 -9.98 15.10
N PHE A 342 1.99 -11.22 14.69
CA PHE A 342 3.24 -11.65 14.07
C PHE A 342 2.97 -12.26 12.70
N GLU A 343 3.52 -11.64 11.67
CA GLU A 343 3.44 -12.12 10.28
C GLU A 343 4.83 -12.36 9.73
N TRP A 344 5.04 -13.53 9.14
CA TRP A 344 6.27 -13.88 8.47
C TRP A 344 5.98 -14.50 7.11
N SER A 345 6.27 -13.75 6.06
CA SER A 345 6.06 -14.16 4.68
C SER A 345 7.36 -14.50 3.96
N GLN A 346 7.28 -15.52 3.09
CA GLN A 346 8.45 -16.15 2.47
C GLN A 346 9.43 -16.69 3.52
N ALA A 347 8.88 -17.30 4.58
CA ALA A 347 9.67 -17.88 5.65
C ALA A 347 10.42 -19.12 5.16
N LEU A 348 11.70 -19.24 5.55
CA LEU A 348 12.36 -20.53 5.55
C LEU A 348 11.86 -21.38 6.72
N LEU A 349 12.09 -22.69 6.66
CA LEU A 349 11.83 -23.55 7.81
C LEU A 349 12.71 -23.09 8.98
N SER A 350 12.14 -22.34 9.91
CA SER A 350 12.77 -22.03 11.19
C SER A 350 12.36 -23.08 12.20
N ILE A 351 13.23 -24.05 12.46
CA ILE A 351 12.97 -25.05 13.49
C ILE A 351 12.70 -24.37 14.84
N ASP A 352 13.39 -23.26 15.10
CA ASP A 352 13.20 -22.48 16.32
C ASP A 352 11.78 -22.00 16.53
N ILE A 353 11.03 -21.61 15.49
CA ILE A 353 9.63 -21.18 15.68
C ILE A 353 8.74 -22.35 16.11
N TYR A 354 9.03 -23.56 15.60
CA TYR A 354 8.24 -24.77 15.89
C TYR A 354 8.69 -25.49 17.16
N MET A 355 9.93 -25.26 17.59
CA MET A 355 10.49 -25.70 18.87
C MET A 355 10.34 -24.63 19.96
N SER A 356 9.88 -23.42 19.61
CA SER A 356 9.68 -22.32 20.55
C SER A 356 8.65 -22.74 21.58
N LYS A 357 9.07 -22.73 22.86
CA LYS A 357 8.22 -23.19 23.96
C LYS A 357 7.18 -22.16 24.39
N VAL A 358 7.34 -20.88 24.00
CA VAL A 358 6.52 -19.79 24.51
C VAL A 358 6.40 -18.67 23.46
N PHE A 359 5.19 -18.47 22.92
CA PHE A 359 4.78 -17.21 22.30
C PHE A 359 4.30 -16.24 23.39
N PRO A 360 4.30 -14.91 23.16
CA PRO A 360 3.71 -14.00 24.13
C PRO A 360 2.20 -14.24 24.27
N ASP A 361 1.69 -14.20 25.50
CA ASP A 361 0.27 -14.47 25.81
C ASP A 361 -0.70 -13.48 25.12
N SER A 362 -0.19 -12.30 24.73
CA SER A 362 -0.94 -11.27 24.01
C SER A 362 -1.11 -11.56 22.52
N LEU A 363 -0.43 -12.57 21.97
CA LEU A 363 -0.46 -12.87 20.53
C LEU A 363 -1.85 -13.36 20.11
N THR A 364 -2.51 -12.59 19.26
CA THR A 364 -3.84 -12.91 18.73
C THR A 364 -3.82 -13.39 17.29
N LYS A 365 -2.76 -13.08 16.54
CA LYS A 365 -2.61 -13.45 15.13
C LYS A 365 -1.18 -13.90 14.84
N LEU A 366 -1.07 -15.13 14.35
CA LEU A 366 0.16 -15.75 13.88
C LEU A 366 -0.03 -16.17 12.42
N VAL A 367 0.74 -15.54 11.51
CA VAL A 367 0.75 -15.90 10.09
C VAL A 367 2.18 -16.26 9.69
N ILE A 368 2.38 -17.50 9.25
CA ILE A 368 3.63 -17.99 8.68
C ILE A 368 3.31 -18.47 7.27
N ASN A 369 3.88 -17.81 6.27
CA ASN A 369 3.77 -18.21 4.88
C ASN A 369 5.16 -18.59 4.38
N GLY A 370 5.41 -19.89 4.26
CA GLY A 370 6.68 -20.45 3.83
C GLY A 370 7.02 -20.12 2.37
N GLN A 371 8.28 -20.34 2.03
CA GLN A 371 8.78 -20.24 0.65
C GLN A 371 8.54 -21.55 -0.11
N ASP A 372 8.05 -21.45 -1.35
CA ASP A 372 7.83 -22.61 -2.26
C ASP A 372 9.11 -23.06 -3.01
N SER A 373 10.28 -22.51 -2.65
CA SER A 373 11.51 -22.77 -3.39
C SER A 373 12.17 -24.11 -3.03
N ARG A 374 12.80 -24.72 -4.04
CA ARG A 374 13.60 -25.95 -3.91
C ARG A 374 14.92 -25.75 -3.14
N THR A 375 15.32 -24.51 -2.89
CA THR A 375 16.61 -24.14 -2.25
C THR A 375 16.74 -24.57 -0.79
N ASN A 376 15.66 -25.07 -0.18
CA ASN A 376 15.67 -25.46 1.24
C ASN A 376 16.23 -26.86 1.48
N SER A 377 16.51 -27.65 0.46
CA SER A 377 16.98 -29.04 0.64
C SER A 377 18.27 -29.12 1.48
N GLU A 378 19.23 -28.21 1.27
CA GLU A 378 20.50 -28.23 2.00
C GLU A 378 20.32 -27.95 3.50
N LEU A 379 19.50 -26.96 3.87
CA LEU A 379 19.21 -26.66 5.28
C LEU A 379 18.41 -27.79 5.94
N ILE A 380 17.48 -28.40 5.19
CA ILE A 380 16.69 -29.53 5.68
C ILE A 380 17.59 -30.75 5.91
N GLU A 381 18.52 -31.04 5.01
CA GLU A 381 19.50 -32.12 5.17
C GLU A 381 20.40 -31.87 6.39
N VAL A 382 20.87 -30.65 6.59
CA VAL A 382 21.65 -30.28 7.78
C VAL A 382 20.82 -30.50 9.05
N PHE A 383 19.56 -30.05 9.06
CA PHE A 383 18.70 -30.22 10.22
C PHE A 383 18.27 -31.66 10.47
N SER A 384 18.04 -32.47 9.43
CA SER A 384 17.69 -33.88 9.58
C SER A 384 18.84 -34.71 10.14
N GLN A 385 20.08 -34.28 9.92
CA GLN A 385 21.25 -34.86 10.59
C GLN A 385 21.36 -34.45 12.06
N ILE A 386 20.94 -33.23 12.42
CA ILE A 386 21.06 -32.69 13.79
C ILE A 386 19.91 -33.18 14.68
N LEU A 387 18.69 -33.28 14.17
CA LEU A 387 17.47 -33.66 14.90
C LEU A 387 16.74 -34.82 14.22
N PRO A 388 17.40 -35.96 13.96
CA PRO A 388 16.82 -37.05 13.18
C PRO A 388 15.49 -37.56 13.74
N GLU A 389 15.28 -37.49 15.05
CA GLU A 389 14.04 -37.89 15.72
C GLU A 389 12.83 -36.99 15.41
N LYS A 390 13.06 -35.78 14.90
CA LYS A 390 12.02 -34.82 14.50
C LYS A 390 11.72 -34.86 13.02
N PHE A 391 12.46 -35.61 12.22
CA PHE A 391 12.25 -35.72 10.78
C PHE A 391 11.65 -37.08 10.41
N ASN A 392 10.63 -37.05 9.56
CA ASN A 392 10.03 -38.24 8.97
C ASN A 392 10.07 -38.13 7.45
N SER A 393 10.39 -39.22 6.76
CA SER A 393 10.38 -39.25 5.31
C SER A 393 8.95 -39.41 4.79
N VAL A 394 8.43 -38.39 4.11
CA VAL A 394 7.11 -38.38 3.47
C VAL A 394 7.31 -38.32 1.96
N TYR A 395 6.98 -39.41 1.25
CA TYR A 395 7.25 -39.57 -0.19
C TYR A 395 8.73 -39.38 -0.57
N GLY A 396 9.66 -39.77 0.30
CA GLY A 396 11.10 -39.63 0.06
C GLY A 396 11.66 -38.22 0.34
N ILE A 397 10.87 -37.36 0.98
CA ILE A 397 11.29 -36.01 1.41
C ILE A 397 11.32 -35.99 2.94
N ASP A 398 12.43 -35.54 3.52
CA ASP A 398 12.54 -35.35 4.97
C ASP A 398 11.69 -34.16 5.41
N CYS A 399 10.65 -34.43 6.20
CA CYS A 399 9.72 -33.45 6.74
C CYS A 399 9.89 -33.32 8.24
N PHE A 400 10.05 -32.09 8.73
CA PHE A 400 10.07 -31.76 10.15
C PHE A 400 8.67 -31.92 10.73
N SER A 401 8.54 -32.82 11.69
CA SER A 401 7.30 -33.14 12.38
C SER A 401 7.20 -32.33 13.67
N ILE A 402 6.16 -31.50 13.76
CA ILE A 402 5.82 -30.80 15.00
C ILE A 402 5.15 -31.79 15.96
N GLY A 403 5.73 -31.96 17.15
CA GLY A 403 5.15 -32.75 18.24
C GLY A 403 4.34 -31.93 19.24
N ASP A 404 4.02 -32.53 20.39
CA ASP A 404 3.21 -31.92 21.47
C ASP A 404 3.93 -30.74 22.17
N GLU A 405 5.22 -30.53 21.89
CA GLU A 405 5.99 -29.40 22.42
C GLU A 405 5.60 -28.03 21.85
N PHE A 406 4.96 -27.99 20.68
CA PHE A 406 4.54 -26.74 20.06
C PHE A 406 3.27 -26.23 20.72
N ARG A 407 3.40 -25.17 21.52
CA ARG A 407 2.30 -24.55 22.25
C ARG A 407 2.00 -23.18 21.69
N LEU A 408 0.77 -22.98 21.25
CA LEU A 408 0.25 -21.68 20.88
C LEU A 408 -0.41 -21.02 22.10
N PRO A 409 -0.48 -19.69 22.15
CA PRO A 409 -1.10 -18.99 23.27
C PRO A 409 -2.62 -19.15 23.24
N ASP A 410 -3.25 -19.25 24.42
CA ASP A 410 -4.69 -19.48 24.57
C ASP A 410 -5.55 -18.36 23.92
N GLY A 411 -4.98 -17.15 23.79
CA GLY A 411 -5.64 -15.99 23.18
C GLY A 411 -5.58 -15.94 21.64
N LEU A 412 -4.97 -16.92 20.99
CA LEU A 412 -4.77 -16.90 19.53
C LEU A 412 -6.10 -17.04 18.79
N LYS A 413 -6.44 -16.02 17.99
CA LYS A 413 -7.68 -15.96 17.19
C LYS A 413 -7.47 -16.38 15.74
N VAL A 414 -6.27 -16.12 15.21
CA VAL A 414 -5.94 -16.37 13.81
C VAL A 414 -4.61 -17.12 13.74
N LEU A 415 -4.66 -18.34 13.20
CA LEU A 415 -3.50 -19.14 12.86
C LEU A 415 -3.53 -19.42 11.37
N SER A 416 -2.47 -19.03 10.66
CA SER A 416 -2.29 -19.39 9.24
C SER A 416 -0.85 -19.85 9.03
N ILE A 417 -0.68 -21.14 8.73
CA ILE A 417 0.62 -21.71 8.34
C ILE A 417 0.45 -22.31 6.94
N THR A 418 1.02 -21.64 5.94
CA THR A 418 0.84 -22.00 4.52
C THR A 418 2.18 -22.12 3.81
N ASN A 419 2.25 -22.92 2.74
CA ASN A 419 3.44 -23.06 1.89
C ASN A 419 4.72 -23.48 2.65
N CYS A 420 4.58 -24.18 3.76
CA CYS A 420 5.70 -24.77 4.52
C CYS A 420 5.94 -26.21 4.06
N ARG A 421 6.64 -26.38 2.92
CA ARG A 421 6.79 -27.67 2.23
C ARG A 421 7.38 -28.81 3.08
N TYR A 422 8.25 -28.48 4.02
CA TYR A 422 8.95 -29.46 4.86
C TYR A 422 8.35 -29.57 6.26
N LEU A 423 7.16 -29.02 6.48
CA LEU A 423 6.50 -29.02 7.78
C LEU A 423 5.35 -30.01 7.78
N GLN A 424 5.42 -30.97 8.71
CA GLN A 424 4.31 -31.86 9.04
C GLN A 424 3.77 -31.47 10.40
N VAL A 425 2.53 -30.97 10.45
CA VAL A 425 1.88 -30.58 11.70
C VAL A 425 0.94 -31.69 12.14
N ASN A 426 1.26 -32.35 13.26
CA ASN A 426 0.40 -33.38 13.84
C ASN A 426 -0.62 -32.75 14.80
N LEU A 427 -1.75 -32.26 14.28
CA LEU A 427 -2.78 -31.56 15.06
C LEU A 427 -3.73 -32.47 15.86
N ILE A 428 -3.41 -33.77 16.05
CA ILE A 428 -4.36 -34.75 16.62
C ILE A 428 -4.82 -34.36 18.04
N GLY A 429 -4.03 -33.62 18.83
CA GLY A 429 -4.44 -33.14 20.16
C GLY A 429 -5.16 -31.79 20.20
N TRP A 430 -5.12 -31.00 19.12
CA TRP A 430 -5.53 -29.60 19.14
C TRP A 430 -7.05 -29.41 18.98
N PHE A 431 -7.67 -30.21 18.11
CA PHE A 431 -9.11 -30.13 17.87
C PHE A 431 -9.96 -30.62 19.05
N CYS A 432 -9.36 -31.30 20.05
CA CYS A 432 -10.10 -31.83 21.19
C CYS A 432 -10.27 -30.84 22.37
N HIS A 433 -9.53 -29.72 22.39
CA HIS A 433 -9.58 -28.77 23.51
C HIS A 433 -10.26 -27.42 23.19
N HIS A 434 -10.57 -27.13 21.92
CA HIS A 434 -11.09 -25.82 21.49
C HIS A 434 -12.31 -25.88 20.55
N VAL A 435 -13.12 -26.95 20.61
CA VAL A 435 -14.46 -26.99 20.00
C VAL A 435 -15.54 -26.90 21.08
#